data_AF-A0A6N7M1P8-F1
#
_entry.id   AF-A0A6N7M1P8-F1
#
_cell.length_a   1.000
_cell.length_b   1.000
_cell.length_c   1.000
_cell.angle_alpha   90.00
_cell.angle_beta   90.00
_cell.angle_gamma   90.00
#
_symmetry.space_group_name_H-M   'P 1'
#
loop_
_entity.id
_entity.type
_entity.pdbx_description
1 polymer ?
#
loop_
_entity_poly.entity_id
_entity_poly.type
_entity_poly.pdbx_seq_one_letter_code
_entity_poly.pdbx_strand_id
1 'polypeptide(L)'
;MQKSIQWKAILTAIIVILALTYLYPTYQWYSKSPEERVKLEERRDKILGKILKLGLDLRGGMHLVLEVDLNRIPQGTSPGDAMERALEVIRNRVDQFGVAE
;
A
#
# COMPACT_ATOMS: atom_id res chain seq x y z
N MET A 1 33.78 28.43 -14.95
CA MET A 1 33.19 27.71 -13.80
C MET A 1 34.18 26.66 -13.32
N GLN A 2 34.43 26.52 -12.02
CA GLN A 2 35.34 25.48 -11.51
C GLN A 2 34.82 24.10 -11.96
N LYS A 3 35.70 23.26 -12.54
CA LYS A 3 35.36 21.90 -12.99
C LYS A 3 34.69 21.07 -11.89
N SER A 4 35.01 21.35 -10.61
CA SER A 4 34.43 20.74 -9.43
C SER A 4 32.93 21.02 -9.23
N ILE A 5 32.42 22.14 -9.73
CA ILE A 5 31.00 22.53 -9.64
C ILE A 5 30.21 21.95 -10.81
N GLN A 6 30.82 21.84 -11.99
CA GLN A 6 30.16 21.34 -13.20
C GLN A 6 29.76 19.87 -13.08
N TRP A 7 30.64 18.99 -12.60
CA TRP A 7 30.29 17.57 -12.44
C TRP A 7 29.22 17.37 -11.36
N LYS A 8 29.26 18.16 -10.28
CA LYS A 8 28.22 18.15 -9.24
C LYS A 8 26.88 18.58 -9.81
N ALA A 9 26.85 19.63 -10.63
CA ALA A 9 25.64 20.08 -11.30
C ALA A 9 25.06 19.02 -12.24
N ILE A 10 25.92 18.33 -13.01
CA ILE A 10 25.49 17.21 -13.87
C ILE A 10 24.94 16.06 -13.03
N LEU A 11 25.62 15.67 -11.94
CA LEU A 11 25.15 14.61 -11.04
C LEU A 11 23.80 14.97 -10.41
N THR A 12 23.65 16.20 -9.92
CA THR A 12 22.37 16.67 -9.37
C THR A 12 21.27 16.63 -10.42
N ALA A 13 21.53 17.07 -11.65
CA ALA A 13 20.54 17.01 -12.74
C ALA A 13 20.11 15.58 -13.04
N ILE A 14 21.06 14.62 -13.07
CA ILE A 14 20.76 13.19 -13.27
C ILE A 14 19.87 12.66 -12.15
N ILE A 15 20.19 12.96 -10.89
CA ILE A 15 19.39 12.52 -9.73
C ILE A 15 17.97 13.09 -9.81
N VAL A 16 17.82 14.37 -10.17
CA VAL A 16 16.51 15.02 -10.32
C VAL A 16 15.72 14.36 -11.45
N ILE A 17 16.35 14.08 -12.59
CA ILE A 17 15.68 13.40 -13.71
C ILE A 17 15.21 12.01 -13.27
N LEU A 18 16.05 11.23 -12.58
CA LEU A 18 15.68 9.92 -12.03
C LEU A 18 14.52 10.03 -11.03
N ALA A 19 14.53 11.02 -10.14
CA ALA A 19 13.43 11.23 -9.21
C ALA A 19 12.11 11.51 -9.95
N LEU A 20 12.15 12.35 -10.99
CA LEU A 20 10.99 12.65 -11.81
C LEU A 20 10.47 11.42 -12.57
N THR A 21 11.36 10.57 -13.11
CA THR A 21 10.93 9.36 -13.82
C THR A 21 10.26 8.35 -12.89
N TYR A 22 10.75 8.18 -11.67
CA TYR A 22 10.11 7.32 -10.65
C TYR A 22 8.80 7.91 -10.12
N LEU A 23 8.66 9.24 -10.07
CA LEU A 23 7.44 9.90 -9.60
C LEU A 23 6.33 9.95 -10.67
N TYR A 24 6.70 9.97 -11.96
CA TYR A 24 5.76 10.06 -13.08
C TYR A 24 4.57 9.07 -13.05
N PRO A 25 4.72 7.76 -12.78
CA PRO A 25 3.58 6.85 -12.67
C PRO A 25 2.60 7.25 -11.57
N THR A 26 3.10 7.80 -10.46
CA THR A 26 2.27 8.31 -9.35
C THR A 26 1.41 9.48 -9.81
N TYR A 27 1.99 10.42 -10.55
CA TYR A 27 1.23 11.53 -11.14
C TYR A 27 0.13 11.04 -12.08
N GLN A 28 0.45 10.10 -12.97
CA GLN A 28 -0.54 9.49 -13.88
C GLN A 28 -1.67 8.77 -13.15
N TRP A 29 -1.40 8.17 -11.98
CA TRP A 29 -2.40 7.47 -11.19
C TRP A 29 -3.41 8.44 -10.57
N TYR A 30 -2.92 9.48 -9.91
CA TYR A 30 -3.79 10.46 -9.23
C TYR A 30 -4.52 11.40 -10.19
N SER A 31 -4.06 11.53 -11.44
CA SER A 31 -4.80 12.24 -12.47
C SER A 31 -5.99 11.46 -13.06
N LYS A 32 -6.14 10.16 -12.77
CA LYS A 32 -7.25 9.33 -13.27
C LYS A 32 -8.54 9.60 -12.50
N SER A 33 -9.68 9.37 -13.14
CA SER A 33 -10.98 9.42 -12.47
C SER A 33 -11.07 8.32 -11.38
N PRO A 34 -11.94 8.50 -10.37
CA PRO A 34 -12.14 7.47 -9.34
C PRO A 34 -12.58 6.11 -9.92
N GLU A 35 -13.46 6.11 -10.93
CA GLU A 35 -13.98 4.89 -11.57
C GLU A 35 -12.90 4.10 -12.31
N GLU A 36 -11.99 4.80 -12.99
CA GLU A 36 -10.86 4.17 -13.67
C GLU A 36 -9.89 3.54 -12.67
N ARG A 37 -9.65 4.20 -11.53
CA ARG A 37 -8.80 3.67 -10.47
C ARG A 37 -9.37 2.39 -9.90
N VAL A 38 -10.67 2.34 -9.59
CA VAL A 38 -11.35 1.11 -9.11
C VAL A 38 -11.19 -0.03 -10.11
N LYS A 39 -11.44 0.20 -11.40
CA LYS A 39 -11.27 -0.83 -12.44
C LYS A 39 -9.82 -1.33 -12.59
N LEU A 40 -8.84 -0.46 -12.35
CA LEU A 40 -7.42 -0.83 -12.40
C LEU A 40 -6.99 -1.57 -11.13
N GLU A 41 -7.53 -1.20 -9.97
CA GLU A 41 -7.37 -1.90 -8.70
C GLU A 41 -7.93 -3.32 -8.79
N GLU A 42 -9.17 -3.48 -9.26
CA GLU A 42 -9.81 -4.79 -9.46
C GLU A 42 -9.02 -5.70 -10.40
N ARG A 43 -8.45 -5.13 -11.48
CA ARG A 43 -7.61 -5.88 -12.43
C ARG A 43 -6.18 -6.11 -11.95
N ARG A 44 -5.83 -5.63 -10.74
CA ARG A 44 -4.47 -5.70 -10.16
C ARG A 44 -3.40 -5.23 -11.15
N ASP A 45 -3.66 -4.08 -11.78
CA ASP A 45 -2.77 -3.55 -12.81
C ASP A 45 -1.35 -3.31 -12.26
N LYS A 46 -0.34 -3.55 -13.09
CA LYS A 46 1.08 -3.40 -12.73
C LYS A 46 1.44 -1.97 -12.30
N ILE A 47 0.65 -0.98 -12.67
CA ILE A 47 0.82 0.41 -12.24
C ILE A 47 0.78 0.54 -10.71
N LEU A 48 0.00 -0.30 -10.01
CA LEU A 48 -0.14 -0.26 -8.55
C LEU A 48 1.19 -0.53 -7.82
N GLY A 49 2.08 -1.32 -8.41
CA GLY A 49 3.41 -1.58 -7.85
C GLY A 49 4.45 -0.50 -8.17
N LYS A 50 4.11 0.48 -9.02
CA LYS A 50 5.02 1.55 -9.46
C LYS A 50 4.65 2.92 -8.88
N ILE A 51 3.50 3.03 -8.21
CA ILE A 51 3.01 4.27 -7.62
C ILE A 51 3.40 4.36 -6.15
N LEU A 52 3.44 5.58 -5.63
CA LEU A 52 3.52 5.80 -4.19
C LEU A 52 2.20 5.40 -3.53
N LYS A 53 2.25 4.40 -2.65
CA LYS A 53 1.11 4.00 -1.81
C LYS A 53 0.84 5.10 -0.77
N LEU A 54 -0.38 5.62 -0.74
CA LEU A 54 -0.80 6.59 0.28
C LEU A 54 -1.18 5.87 1.56
N GLY A 55 -0.84 6.48 2.70
CA GLY A 55 -1.27 6.04 4.02
C GLY A 55 -2.78 6.23 4.24
N LEU A 56 -3.26 5.69 5.35
CA LEU A 56 -4.65 5.77 5.78
C LEU A 56 -5.15 7.22 5.96
N ASP A 57 -4.26 8.10 6.41
CA ASP A 57 -4.51 9.53 6.58
C ASP A 57 -4.78 10.26 5.26
N LEU A 58 -4.09 9.85 4.19
CA LEU A 58 -4.17 10.50 2.87
C LEU A 58 -5.16 9.80 1.92
N ARG A 59 -5.24 8.47 1.95
CA ARG A 59 -6.15 7.68 1.10
C ARG A 59 -7.53 7.50 1.74
N GLY A 60 -7.63 7.65 3.07
CA GLY A 60 -8.77 7.21 3.84
C GLY A 60 -8.83 5.69 3.97
N GLY A 61 -9.73 5.21 4.83
CA GLY A 61 -9.89 3.79 5.14
C GLY A 61 -10.36 3.57 6.57
N MET A 62 -10.12 2.37 7.11
CA MET A 62 -10.56 1.99 8.45
C MET A 62 -9.43 1.31 9.23
N HIS A 63 -9.14 1.81 10.42
CA HIS A 63 -8.26 1.14 11.39
C HIS A 63 -9.13 0.55 12.51
N LEU A 64 -9.13 -0.78 12.62
CA LEU A 64 -9.89 -1.50 13.63
C LEU A 64 -8.95 -2.15 14.64
N VAL A 65 -9.25 -1.94 15.93
CA VAL A 65 -8.63 -2.68 17.03
C VAL A 65 -9.67 -3.66 17.55
N LEU A 66 -9.35 -4.95 17.50
CA LEU A 66 -10.24 -6.04 17.87
C LEU A 66 -9.60 -6.87 18.98
N GLU A 67 -10.42 -7.32 19.93
CA GLU A 67 -9.99 -8.17 21.05
C GLU A 67 -10.77 -9.49 21.00
N VAL A 68 -10.08 -10.59 21.30
CA VAL A 68 -10.68 -11.94 21.32
C VAL A 68 -11.30 -12.19 22.70
N ASP A 69 -12.58 -12.60 22.73
CA ASP A 69 -13.25 -13.00 23.97
C ASP A 69 -12.77 -14.39 24.42
N LEU A 70 -11.80 -14.40 25.35
CA LEU A 70 -11.21 -15.62 25.90
C LEU A 70 -12.17 -16.45 26.74
N ASN A 71 -13.31 -15.91 27.18
CA ASN A 71 -14.29 -16.67 27.97
C ASN A 71 -15.13 -17.63 27.12
N ARG A 72 -15.10 -17.45 25.79
CA ARG A 72 -15.91 -18.21 24.83
C ARG A 72 -15.07 -19.18 23.98
N ILE A 73 -13.80 -19.40 24.33
CA ILE A 73 -12.96 -20.35 23.59
C ILE A 73 -13.32 -21.80 23.94
N PRO A 74 -13.41 -22.71 22.95
CA PRO A 74 -13.69 -24.12 23.20
C PRO A 74 -12.65 -24.76 24.12
N GLN A 75 -13.09 -25.68 24.98
CA GLN A 75 -12.19 -26.41 25.87
C GLN A 75 -11.11 -27.16 25.07
N GLY A 76 -9.85 -27.01 25.48
CA GLY A 76 -8.69 -27.58 24.79
C GLY A 76 -8.07 -26.73 23.68
N THR A 77 -8.59 -25.53 23.41
CA THR A 77 -7.97 -24.55 22.49
C THR A 77 -7.12 -23.55 23.27
N SER A 78 -5.87 -23.33 22.86
CA SER A 78 -5.05 -22.28 23.47
C SER A 78 -5.50 -20.88 23.01
N PRO A 79 -5.33 -19.83 23.83
CA PRO A 79 -5.62 -18.45 23.40
C PRO A 79 -4.88 -18.04 22.11
N GLY A 80 -3.66 -18.54 21.92
CA GLY A 80 -2.87 -18.30 20.71
C GLY A 80 -3.52 -18.88 19.46
N ASP A 81 -3.92 -20.16 19.52
CA ASP A 81 -4.55 -20.85 18.38
C ASP A 81 -5.90 -20.22 18.02
N ALA A 82 -6.66 -19.77 19.02
CA ALA A 82 -7.93 -19.07 18.80
C ALA A 82 -7.71 -17.73 18.08
N MET A 83 -6.68 -16.98 18.47
CA MET A 83 -6.33 -15.71 17.84
C MET A 83 -5.83 -15.89 16.40
N GLU A 84 -4.97 -16.89 16.15
CA GLU A 84 -4.47 -17.18 14.81
C GLU A 84 -5.59 -17.56 13.83
N ARG A 85 -6.52 -18.43 14.26
CA ARG A 85 -7.70 -18.79 13.46
C ARG A 85 -8.61 -17.59 13.21
N ALA A 86 -8.84 -16.74 14.21
CA ALA A 86 -9.62 -15.53 14.04
C ALA A 86 -8.98 -14.59 13.02
N LEU A 87 -7.65 -14.41 13.08
CA LEU A 87 -6.89 -13.61 12.12
C LEU A 87 -7.00 -14.19 10.70
N GLU A 88 -6.88 -15.50 10.55
CA GLU A 88 -7.02 -16.17 9.24
C GLU A 88 -8.41 -15.96 8.64
N VAL A 89 -9.47 -16.12 9.44
CA VAL A 89 -10.85 -15.88 8.99
C VAL A 89 -11.07 -14.42 8.61
N ILE A 90 -10.54 -13.47 9.39
CA ILE A 90 -10.66 -12.04 9.10
C ILE A 90 -9.91 -11.70 7.81
N ARG A 91 -8.66 -12.17 7.64
CA ARG A 91 -7.88 -11.97 6.41
C ARG A 91 -8.60 -12.50 5.19
N ASN A 92 -9.03 -13.77 5.23
CA ASN A 92 -9.75 -14.39 4.12
C ASN A 92 -11.04 -13.62 3.76
N ARG A 93 -11.74 -13.06 4.75
CA ARG A 93 -12.93 -12.23 4.51
C ARG A 93 -12.58 -10.88 3.89
N VAL A 94 -11.52 -10.22 4.36
CA VAL A 94 -11.07 -8.93 3.82
C VAL A 94 -10.57 -9.10 2.39
N ASP A 95 -9.84 -10.18 2.10
CA ASP A 95 -9.33 -10.49 0.77
C ASP A 95 -10.44 -10.71 -0.25
N GLN A 96 -11.60 -11.25 0.15
CA GLN A 96 -12.78 -11.40 -0.71
C GLN A 96 -13.32 -10.04 -1.22
N PHE A 97 -13.08 -8.95 -0.51
CA PHE A 97 -13.46 -7.61 -0.93
C PHE A 97 -12.42 -6.95 -1.86
N GLY A 98 -11.35 -7.67 -2.24
CA GLY A 98 -10.33 -7.14 -3.15
C GLY A 98 -9.47 -6.03 -2.55
N VAL A 99 -9.38 -5.94 -1.22
CA VAL A 99 -8.52 -4.97 -0.55
C VAL A 99 -7.06 -5.35 -0.83
N ALA A 100 -6.34 -4.47 -1.51
CA ALA A 100 -4.93 -4.68 -1.80
C ALA A 100 -4.06 -4.37 -0.58
N GLU A 101 -3.14 -5.29 -0.24
CA GLU A 101 -1.98 -5.02 0.64
C GLU A 101 -0.92 -4.13 -0.04
#